data_AF-A0A2M8F443-F1
#
_entry.id   AF-A0A2M8F443-F1
#
_cell.length_a   1.000
_cell.length_b   1.000
_cell.length_c   1.000
_cell.angle_alpha   90.00
_cell.angle_beta   90.00
_cell.angle_gamma   90.00
#
_symmetry.space_group_name_H-M   'P 1'
#
loop_
_entity.id
_entity.type
_entity.pdbx_description
1 polymer ?
#
loop_
_entity_poly.entity_id
_entity_poly.type
_entity_poly.pdbx_seq_one_letter_code
_entity_poly.pdbx_strand_id
1 'polypeptide(L)'
;MDDSVKVILKKLDDIDSRLKSLERPASDTLRVSEAKTGKIECDPLFSKALEIMDKHDELSSKMLAETLKVELKRAETIMDQMEAAGLGTCYMKEE
;
A
#
# COMPACT_ATOMS: atom_id res chain seq x y z
N MET A 1 31.33 -31.42 -10.37
CA MET A 1 30.27 -30.52 -9.88
C MET A 1 30.09 -29.44 -10.93
N ASP A 2 29.03 -29.61 -11.69
CA ASP A 2 28.67 -28.95 -12.94
C ASP A 2 28.72 -27.42 -12.81
N ASP A 3 29.29 -26.74 -13.80
CA ASP A 3 29.42 -25.27 -13.80
C ASP A 3 28.09 -24.55 -13.53
N SER A 4 26.97 -25.14 -13.99
CA SER A 4 25.62 -24.68 -13.69
C SER A 4 25.31 -24.66 -12.18
N VAL A 5 25.76 -25.67 -11.44
CA VAL A 5 25.57 -25.75 -9.98
C VAL A 5 26.38 -24.66 -9.28
N LYS A 6 27.60 -24.36 -9.76
CA LYS A 6 28.41 -23.25 -9.22
C LYS A 6 27.74 -21.89 -9.44
N VAL A 7 27.14 -21.67 -10.60
CA VAL A 7 26.42 -20.43 -10.90
C VAL A 7 25.18 -20.28 -10.01
N ILE A 8 24.44 -21.38 -9.80
CA ILE A 8 23.25 -21.39 -8.92
C ILE A 8 23.66 -21.08 -7.48
N LEU A 9 24.69 -21.74 -6.95
CA LEU A 9 25.19 -21.48 -5.59
C LEU A 9 25.65 -20.03 -5.43
N LYS A 10 26.34 -19.47 -6.43
CA LYS A 10 26.77 -18.06 -6.40
C LYS A 10 25.59 -17.09 -6.42
N LYS A 11 24.51 -17.39 -7.15
CA LYS A 11 23.29 -16.58 -7.15
C LYS A 11 22.53 -16.67 -5.82
N LEU A 12 22.50 -17.83 -5.18
CA LEU A 12 21.88 -18.00 -3.86
C LEU A 12 22.66 -17.23 -2.79
N ASP A 13 24.00 -17.25 -2.84
CA ASP A 13 24.87 -16.48 -1.94
C ASP A 13 24.70 -14.96 -2.11
N ASP A 14 24.53 -14.48 -3.35
CA ASP A 14 24.25 -13.07 -3.65
C ASP A 14 22.88 -12.62 -3.08
N ILE A 15 21.86 -13.48 -3.16
CA ILE A 15 20.55 -13.23 -2.56
C ILE A 15 20.65 -13.20 -1.02
N ASP A 16 21.35 -14.15 -0.41
CA ASP A 16 21.55 -14.23 1.04
C ASP A 16 22.32 -13.02 1.58
N SER A 17 23.37 -12.57 0.89
CA SER A 17 24.10 -11.34 1.23
C SER A 17 23.19 -10.10 1.18
N ARG A 18 22.31 -10.00 0.18
CA ARG A 18 21.36 -8.89 0.07
C ARG A 18 20.33 -8.91 1.20
N LEU A 19 19.84 -10.09 1.59
CA LEU A 19 18.93 -10.25 2.72
C LEU A 19 19.61 -9.91 4.05
N LYS A 20 20.84 -10.41 4.29
CA LYS A 20 21.62 -10.07 5.49
C LYS A 20 21.93 -8.58 5.64
N SER A 21 22.04 -7.85 4.53
CA SER A 21 22.23 -6.40 4.55
C SER A 21 20.95 -5.66 4.95
N LEU A 22 19.77 -6.24 4.70
CA LEU A 22 18.48 -5.74 5.17
C LEU A 22 18.21 -6.09 6.64
N GLU A 23 18.80 -7.18 7.14
CA GLU A 23 18.56 -7.69 8.50
C GLU A 23 19.46 -7.10 9.59
N ARG A 24 20.49 -6.29 9.26
CA ARG A 24 21.25 -5.57 10.30
C ARG A 24 20.49 -4.30 10.70
N PRO A 25 20.02 -4.20 11.96
CA PRO A 25 19.38 -2.99 12.44
C PRO A 25 20.49 -1.98 12.73
N ALA A 26 20.77 -1.12 11.75
CA ALA A 26 21.32 0.19 12.08
C ALA A 26 20.32 0.83 13.06
N SER A 27 20.77 0.99 14.31
CA SER A 27 20.03 1.64 15.40
C SER A 27 19.83 3.13 15.10
N ASP A 28 19.01 3.43 14.09
CA ASP A 28 18.50 4.76 13.76
C ASP A 28 17.08 4.73 13.13
N THR A 29 16.44 3.56 13.02
CA THR A 29 15.10 3.43 12.43
C THR A 29 14.11 2.68 13.34
N LEU A 30 14.14 2.97 14.64
CA LEU A 30 12.96 2.82 15.51
C LEU A 30 12.04 4.03 15.38
N ARG A 31 11.62 4.32 14.14
CA ARG A 31 10.34 4.96 13.82
C ARG A 31 9.87 4.35 12.52
N VAL A 32 8.94 3.41 12.68
CA VAL A 32 7.95 2.97 11.71
C VAL A 32 7.84 3.96 10.54
N SER A 33 8.34 3.55 9.37
CA SER A 33 7.79 3.98 8.08
C SER A 33 7.68 5.50 7.83
N GLU A 34 8.74 6.28 8.04
CA GLU A 34 8.77 7.72 7.74
C GLU A 34 9.30 8.09 6.32
N ALA A 35 9.53 7.15 5.41
CA ALA A 35 10.15 7.44 4.10
C ALA A 35 9.26 7.16 2.87
N LYS A 36 7.98 7.50 2.96
CA LYS A 36 7.22 8.24 1.93
C LYS A 36 5.83 8.60 2.46
N THR A 37 5.78 9.14 3.68
CA THR A 37 4.87 10.27 3.91
C THR A 37 5.46 11.48 3.18
N GLY A 38 5.54 11.41 1.84
CA GLY A 38 5.00 12.56 1.14
C GLY A 38 3.62 12.71 1.75
N LYS A 39 3.32 13.85 2.33
CA LYS A 39 1.95 14.18 2.67
C LYS A 39 1.19 14.14 1.34
N ILE A 40 0.84 12.95 0.86
CA ILE A 40 -0.42 12.76 0.18
C ILE A 40 -1.35 13.24 1.28
N GLU A 41 -1.97 14.40 1.09
CA GLU A 41 -3.05 14.86 1.94
C GLU A 41 -4.16 13.82 1.80
N CYS A 42 -3.95 12.67 2.45
CA CYS A 42 -4.95 11.65 2.60
C CYS A 42 -6.00 12.27 3.48
N ASP A 43 -7.24 12.18 3.03
CA ASP A 43 -8.35 12.71 3.81
C ASP A 43 -8.26 12.15 5.24
N PRO A 44 -8.59 12.93 6.28
CA PRO A 44 -8.63 12.43 7.66
C PRO A 44 -9.46 11.15 7.83
N LEU A 45 -10.39 10.89 6.90
CA LEU A 45 -11.26 9.72 6.89
C LEU A 45 -10.76 8.59 5.98
N PHE A 46 -9.59 8.74 5.36
CA PHE A 46 -8.97 7.74 4.48
C PHE A 46 -8.71 6.41 5.21
N SER A 47 -8.13 6.46 6.41
CA SER A 47 -7.93 5.24 7.22
C SER A 47 -9.25 4.54 7.54
N LYS A 48 -10.29 5.31 7.82
CA LYS A 48 -11.62 4.77 8.10
C LYS A 48 -12.30 4.22 6.85
N ALA A 49 -12.04 4.81 5.68
CA ALA A 49 -12.49 4.29 4.39
C ALA A 49 -11.85 2.93 4.10
N LEU A 50 -10.56 2.75 4.38
CA LEU A 50 -9.87 1.48 4.26
C LEU A 50 -10.46 0.40 5.16
N GLU A 51 -10.80 0.72 6.40
CA GLU A 51 -11.48 -0.22 7.31
C GLU A 51 -12.87 -0.64 6.83
N ILE A 52 -13.57 0.24 6.08
CA ILE A 52 -14.88 -0.09 5.50
C ILE A 52 -14.68 -0.96 4.27
N MET A 53 -13.70 -0.66 3.41
CA MET A 53 -13.37 -1.49 2.26
C MET A 53 -12.91 -2.90 2.66
N ASP A 54 -12.14 -3.04 3.74
CA ASP A 54 -11.75 -4.37 4.27
C ASP A 54 -12.97 -5.23 4.66
N LYS A 55 -14.08 -4.58 5.03
CA LYS A 55 -15.34 -5.24 5.42
C LYS A 55 -16.33 -5.44 4.26
N HIS A 56 -16.12 -4.77 3.15
CA HIS A 56 -17.04 -4.73 2.01
C HIS A 56 -16.30 -5.07 0.73
N ASP A 57 -16.60 -6.24 0.16
CA ASP A 57 -16.01 -6.74 -1.10
C ASP A 57 -16.24 -5.77 -2.28
N GLU A 58 -17.39 -5.10 -2.30
CA GLU A 58 -17.73 -4.04 -3.25
C GLU A 58 -18.15 -2.77 -2.51
N LEU A 59 -17.55 -1.63 -2.87
CA LEU A 59 -17.79 -0.35 -2.21
C LEU A 59 -18.01 0.77 -3.22
N SER A 60 -19.17 1.43 -3.13
CA SER A 60 -19.53 2.56 -3.99
C SER A 60 -19.31 3.91 -3.30
N SER A 61 -19.14 4.97 -4.09
CA SER A 61 -18.97 6.36 -3.61
C SER A 61 -20.11 6.81 -2.70
N LYS A 62 -21.34 6.41 -3.02
CA LYS A 62 -22.54 6.69 -2.23
C LYS A 62 -22.50 5.99 -0.88
N MET A 63 -22.18 4.69 -0.87
CA MET A 63 -22.07 3.93 0.39
C MET A 63 -20.94 4.48 1.28
N LEU A 64 -19.81 4.86 0.67
CA LEU A 64 -18.70 5.46 1.40
C LEU A 64 -19.10 6.81 2.01
N ALA A 65 -19.80 7.65 1.25
CA ALA A 65 -20.30 8.95 1.69
C ALA A 65 -21.28 8.83 2.87
N GLU A 66 -22.22 7.88 2.80
CA GLU A 66 -23.18 7.63 3.89
C GLU A 66 -22.50 7.05 5.14
N THR A 67 -21.55 6.14 4.97
CA THR A 67 -20.86 5.47 6.09
C THR A 67 -19.91 6.42 6.82
N LEU A 68 -19.19 7.26 6.08
CA LEU A 68 -18.27 8.26 6.64
C LEU A 68 -18.97 9.58 6.99
N LYS A 69 -20.25 9.76 6.64
CA LYS A 69 -21.02 11.01 6.79
C LYS A 69 -20.29 12.21 6.17
N VAL A 70 -19.87 12.05 4.92
CA VAL A 70 -19.20 13.10 4.12
C VAL A 70 -19.97 13.40 2.86
N GLU A 71 -19.67 14.53 2.23
CA GLU A 71 -20.17 14.84 0.89
C GLU A 71 -19.66 13.84 -0.15
N LEU A 72 -20.48 13.56 -1.16
CA LEU A 72 -20.18 12.62 -2.24
C LEU A 72 -18.83 12.90 -2.90
N LYS A 73 -18.55 14.17 -3.23
CA LYS A 73 -17.28 14.60 -3.84
C LYS A 73 -16.06 14.22 -3.00
N ARG A 74 -16.20 14.23 -1.68
CA ARG A 74 -15.12 13.94 -0.75
C ARG A 74 -14.91 12.43 -0.63
N ALA A 75 -15.99 11.65 -0.66
CA ALA A 75 -15.92 10.19 -0.79
C ALA A 75 -15.29 9.75 -2.12
N GLU A 76 -15.62 10.40 -3.23
CA GLU A 76 -14.98 10.18 -4.53
C GLU A 76 -13.47 10.46 -4.46
N THR A 77 -13.08 11.59 -3.87
CA THR A 77 -11.67 11.94 -3.67
C THR A 77 -10.92 10.89 -2.83
N ILE A 78 -11.56 10.34 -1.79
CA ILE A 78 -10.98 9.28 -0.97
C ILE A 78 -10.79 8.00 -1.77
N MET A 79 -11.76 7.62 -2.61
CA MET A 79 -11.62 6.46 -3.48
C MET A 79 -10.57 6.65 -4.58
N ASP A 80 -10.48 7.84 -5.19
CA ASP A 80 -9.40 8.23 -6.12
C ASP A 80 -8.02 8.09 -5.42
N GLN A 81 -7.90 8.49 -4.15
CA GLN A 81 -6.67 8.32 -3.36
C GLN A 81 -6.37 6.84 -3.05
N MET A 82 -7.40 6.02 -2.81
CA MET A 82 -7.24 4.59 -2.55
C MET A 82 -6.79 3.85 -3.82
N GLU A 83 -7.37 4.19 -4.97
CA GLU A 83 -6.96 3.69 -6.28
C GLU A 83 -5.51 4.08 -6.59
N ALA A 84 -5.14 5.34 -6.37
CA ALA A 84 -3.75 5.80 -6.53
C ALA A 84 -2.76 5.07 -5.61
N ALA A 85 -3.22 4.58 -4.47
CA ALA A 85 -2.44 3.76 -3.54
C ALA A 85 -2.41 2.26 -3.90
N GLY A 86 -3.13 1.85 -4.96
CA GLY A 86 -3.29 0.45 -5.36
C GLY A 86 -4.19 -0.38 -4.45
N LEU A 87 -5.02 0.29 -3.64
CA LEU A 87 -5.93 -0.30 -2.65
C LEU A 87 -7.38 -0.32 -3.18
N GLY A 88 -7.58 -0.85 -4.38
CA GLY A 88 -8.89 -0.99 -5.02
C GLY A 88 -8.75 -1.41 -6.49
N THR A 89 -9.75 -2.10 -7.03
CA THR A 89 -9.84 -2.40 -8.46
C THR A 89 -10.68 -1.32 -9.13
N CYS A 90 -10.03 -0.44 -9.89
CA CYS A 90 -10.59 0.60 -10.77
C CYS A 90 -12.03 1.02 -10.49
N TYR A 91 -12.21 2.19 -9.87
CA TYR A 91 -13.51 2.86 -9.89
C TYR A 91 -13.70 3.40 -11.31
N MET A 92 -14.53 2.75 -12.12
CA MET A 92 -14.99 3.33 -13.37
C MET A 92 -15.84 4.54 -13.02
N LYS A 93 -15.25 5.73 -13.16
CA LYS A 93 -15.95 7.01 -13.06
C LYS A 93 -17.02 6.98 -14.16
N GLU A 94 -18.26 6.63 -13.81
CA GLU A 94 -19.38 6.67 -14.74
C GLU A 94 -19.58 8.13 -15.18
N GLU A 95 -19.34 8.38 -16.48
CA GLU A 95 -19.56 9.67 -17.16
C GLU A 95 -21.05 10.01 -17.30
#